data_AF-A0A352KIJ7-F1
#
_entry.id   AF-A0A352KIJ7-F1
#
_cell.length_a   1.000
_cell.length_b   1.000
_cell.length_c   1.000
_cell.angle_alpha   90.00
_cell.angle_beta   90.00
_cell.angle_gamma   90.00
#
_symmetry.space_group_name_H-M   'P 1'
#
loop_
_entity.id
_entity.type
_entity.pdbx_description
1 polymer ?
#
loop_
_entity_poly.entity_id
_entity_poly.type
_entity_poly.pdbx_seq_one_letter_code
_entity_poly.pdbx_strand_id
1 'polypeptide(L)' 'MDVPFQYCDELGPNKIIHVYEPELALKGVLVVDNTATGPAIGGLRMAADATTDECFRLARAMTLKNAAAGLPHGGGKSV' A
#
# COMPACT_ATOMS: atom_id res chain seq x y z
N MET A 1 18.02 6.89 7.12
CA MET A 1 18.33 5.46 6.90
C MET A 1 17.04 4.73 7.17
N ASP A 2 16.45 4.08 6.17
CA ASP A 2 15.20 3.32 6.37
C ASP A 2 15.44 2.20 7.37
N VAL A 3 14.59 2.10 8.39
CA VAL A 3 14.69 1.04 9.39
C VAL A 3 14.06 -0.21 8.78
N PRO A 4 14.76 -1.37 8.73
CA PRO A 4 14.35 -2.54 7.94
C PRO A 4 12.95 -3.12 8.19
N PHE A 5 12.26 -2.70 9.25
CA PHE A 5 10.91 -3.15 9.60
C PHE A 5 10.00 -2.01 10.07
N GLN A 6 10.25 -0.77 9.62
CA GLN A 6 9.53 0.41 10.09
C GLN A 6 8.00 0.34 9.91
N TYR A 7 7.51 -0.46 8.96
CA TYR A 7 6.09 -0.57 8.62
C TYR A 7 5.42 -1.83 9.18
N CYS A 8 6.16 -2.71 9.87
CA CYS A 8 5.61 -3.99 10.32
C CYS A 8 4.81 -3.85 11.62
N ASP A 9 3.54 -4.25 11.59
CA ASP A 9 2.68 -4.41 12.76
C ASP A 9 1.80 -5.67 12.66
N GLU A 10 0.87 -5.84 13.60
CA GLU A 10 -0.01 -7.02 13.68
C GLU A 10 -1.00 -7.13 12.51
N LEU A 11 -1.24 -6.04 11.78
CA LEU A 11 -2.18 -6.00 10.66
C LEU A 11 -1.47 -6.11 9.30
N GLY A 12 -0.21 -5.72 9.21
CA GLY A 12 0.57 -5.77 7.97
C GLY A 12 1.71 -4.74 7.93
N PRO A 13 2.11 -4.27 6.73
CA PRO A 13 1.59 -4.70 5.43
C PRO A 13 2.12 -6.08 5.04
N ASN A 14 1.31 -6.89 4.36
CA ASN A 14 1.75 -8.16 3.78
C ASN A 14 2.93 -8.00 2.83
N LYS A 15 2.95 -6.92 2.03
CA LYS A 15 4.03 -6.60 1.09
C LYS A 15 4.18 -5.09 0.87
N ILE A 16 5.42 -4.66 0.68
CA ILE A 16 5.78 -3.37 0.09
C ILE A 16 6.64 -3.68 -1.15
N ILE A 17 6.25 -3.12 -2.29
CA ILE A 17 6.89 -3.36 -3.59
C ILE A 17 7.30 -2.00 -4.15
N HIS A 18 8.60 -1.79 -4.30
CA HIS A 18 9.14 -0.63 -5.01
C HIS A 18 9.31 -1.00 -6.48
N VAL A 19 8.78 -0.16 -7.36
CA VAL A 19 8.84 -0.29 -8.81
C VAL A 19 9.76 0.82 -9.32
N TYR A 20 10.74 0.47 -10.15
CA TYR A 20 11.69 1.44 -10.69
C TYR A 20 12.04 1.09 -12.13
N GLU A 21 11.53 1.90 -13.05
CA GLU A 21 11.64 1.70 -14.49
C GLU A 21 12.38 2.90 -15.09
N PRO A 22 13.72 2.81 -15.24
CA PRO A 22 14.57 3.95 -15.57
C PRO A 22 14.27 4.55 -16.95
N GLU A 23 13.93 3.70 -17.93
CA GLU A 23 13.58 4.13 -19.29
C GLU A 23 12.34 5.03 -19.33
N LEU A 24 11.46 4.89 -18.34
CA LEU A 24 10.23 5.68 -18.20
C LEU A 24 10.35 6.78 -17.13
N ALA A 25 11.53 6.90 -16.49
CA ALA A 25 11.72 7.69 -15.28
C ALA A 25 10.66 7.41 -14.18
N LEU A 26 10.12 6.18 -14.17
CA LEU A 26 9.04 5.79 -13.27
C LEU A 26 9.61 5.31 -11.95
N LYS A 27 9.12 5.89 -10.85
CA LYS A 27 9.30 5.38 -9.49
C LYS A 27 7.90 5.21 -8.92
N GLY A 28 7.61 4.03 -8.38
CA GLY A 28 6.32 3.75 -7.78
C GLY A 28 6.46 2.88 -6.54
N VAL A 29 5.45 2.93 -5.69
CA VAL A 29 5.34 2.06 -4.51
C VAL A 29 3.97 1.43 -4.51
N LEU A 30 3.90 0.11 -4.44
CA LEU A 30 2.69 -0.65 -4.16
C LEU A 30 2.78 -1.21 -2.74
N VAL A 31 1.79 -0.88 -1.91
CA VAL A 31 1.59 -1.51 -0.61
C VAL A 31 0.36 -2.41 -0.67
N VAL A 32 0.56 -3.68 -0.31
CA VAL A 32 -0.52 -4.63 -0.01
C VAL A 32 -0.58 -4.73 1.50
N ASP A 33 -1.54 -4.05 2.12
CA ASP A 33 -1.62 -3.96 3.58
C ASP A 33 -2.12 -5.27 4.19
N ASN A 34 -3.34 -5.69 3.85
CA ASN A 34 -3.94 -6.89 4.43
C ASN A 34 -4.81 -7.60 3.38
N THR A 35 -4.95 -8.93 3.48
CA THR A 35 -5.77 -9.76 2.57
C THR A 35 -6.68 -10.75 3.30
N ALA A 36 -6.95 -10.55 4.59
CA ALA A 36 -7.71 -11.50 5.43
C ALA A 36 -9.16 -11.68 4.95
N THR A 37 -9.78 -10.63 4.41
CA THR A 37 -11.16 -10.63 3.91
C THR A 37 -11.26 -10.90 2.41
N GLY A 38 -10.13 -11.01 1.70
CA GLY A 38 -10.07 -11.22 0.24
C GLY A 38 -8.93 -10.45 -0.43
N PRO A 39 -8.90 -10.37 -1.77
CA PRO A 39 -7.88 -9.64 -2.53
C PRO A 39 -7.80 -8.17 -2.11
N ALA A 40 -6.59 -7.62 -2.03
CA ALA A 40 -6.39 -6.21 -1.73
C ALA A 40 -6.83 -5.32 -2.89
N ILE A 41 -7.60 -4.28 -2.59
CA ILE A 41 -8.02 -3.27 -3.58
C ILE A 41 -7.60 -1.86 -3.16
N GLY A 42 -7.32 -1.02 -4.15
CA GLY A 42 -6.99 0.39 -3.96
C GLY A 42 -6.68 1.08 -5.28
N GLY A 43 -6.94 2.39 -5.34
CA GLY A 43 -6.60 3.20 -6.51
C GLY A 43 -5.12 3.61 -6.54
N LEU A 44 -4.65 4.03 -7.71
CA LEU A 44 -3.35 4.65 -7.94
C LEU A 44 -3.42 6.17 -7.73
N ARG A 45 -2.46 6.73 -6.99
CA ARG A 45 -2.18 8.18 -6.96
C ARG A 45 -0.90 8.40 -7.78
N MET A 46 -0.82 9.48 -8.54
CA MET A 46 0.41 9.89 -9.23
C MET A 46 0.70 11.32 -8.81
N ALA A 47 1.80 11.52 -8.08
CA ALA A 47 2.22 12.84 -7.62
C ALA A 47 3.73 12.86 -7.37
N ALA A 48 4.36 14.01 -7.58
CA ALA A 48 5.80 14.16 -7.37
C ALA A 48 6.20 14.11 -5.88
N ASP A 49 5.24 14.31 -4.97
CA ASP A 49 5.42 14.30 -3.52
C ASP A 49 5.08 12.94 -2.88
N ALA A 50 4.79 11.92 -3.69
CA ALA A 50 4.43 10.59 -3.22
C ALA A 50 5.58 9.91 -2.44
N THR A 51 5.24 9.29 -1.31
CA THR A 51 6.21 8.59 -0.45
C THR A 51 5.72 7.19 -0.08
N THR A 52 6.66 6.30 0.30
CA THR A 52 6.32 4.97 0.83
C THR A 52 5.44 5.05 2.08
N ASP A 53 5.70 6.01 2.97
CA ASP A 53 4.89 6.25 4.18
C ASP A 53 3.45 6.64 3.83
N GLU A 54 3.27 7.54 2.85
CA GLU A 54 1.94 7.88 2.35
C GLU A 54 1.22 6.64 1.78
N CYS A 55 1.91 5.86 0.93
CA CYS A 55 1.35 4.64 0.33
C CYS A 55 0.90 3.65 1.39
N PHE A 56 1.73 3.43 2.42
CA PHE A 56 1.43 2.58 3.57
C PHE A 56 0.17 3.04 4.31
N ARG A 57 0.11 4.32 4.71
CA ARG A 57 -1.06 4.86 5.43
C ARG A 57 -2.35 4.76 4.59
N LEU A 58 -2.26 5.02 3.29
CA LEU A 58 -3.40 4.93 2.39
C LEU A 58 -3.86 3.48 2.17
N ALA A 59 -2.94 2.52 2.08
CA ALA A 59 -3.27 1.09 2.00
C ALA A 59 -3.94 0.60 3.28
N ARG A 60 -3.43 1.01 4.46
CA ARG A 60 -4.08 0.75 5.75
C ARG A 60 -5.49 1.34 5.83
N ALA A 61 -5.68 2.56 5.34
CA ALA A 61 -7.00 3.17 5.27
C ALA A 61 -7.96 2.38 4.37
N MET A 62 -7.47 1.78 3.28
CA MET A 62 -8.28 0.89 2.43
C MET A 62 -8.67 -0.40 3.15
N THR A 63 -7.77 -1.02 3.91
CA THR A 63 -8.08 -2.22 4.71
C THR A 63 -9.21 -1.93 5.68
N LEU A 64 -9.08 -0.86 6.47
CA LEU A 64 -10.09 -0.49 7.46
C LEU A 64 -11.41 -0.06 6.82
N LYS A 65 -11.37 0.67 5.71
CA LYS A 65 -12.57 1.07 4.96
C LYS A 65 -13.33 -0.15 4.43
N ASN A 66 -12.63 -1.09 3.80
CA ASN A 66 -13.25 -2.27 3.23
C ASN A 66 -13.83 -3.18 4.31
N ALA A 67 -13.11 -3.36 5.41
CA ALA A 67 -13.59 -4.11 6.58
C ALA A 67 -14.85 -3.45 7.19
N ALA A 68 -14.82 -2.13 7.42
CA ALA A 68 -15.96 -1.39 7.98
C ALA A 68 -17.18 -1.41 7.05
N ALA A 69 -16.97 -1.47 5.74
CA ALA A 69 -18.03 -1.58 4.74
C ALA A 69 -18.52 -3.03 4.51
N GLY A 70 -17.95 -4.02 5.19
CA GLY A 70 -18.30 -5.43 5.01
C GLY A 70 -17.94 -5.98 3.62
N LEU A 71 -16.97 -5.38 2.93
CA LEU A 71 -16.56 -5.81 1.60
C LEU A 71 -15.60 -7.01 1.67
N PRO A 72 -15.70 -7.97 0.74
CA PRO A 72 -14.82 -9.15 0.69
C PRO A 72 -13.46 -8.82 0.07
N HIS A 73 -12.84 -7.74 0.54
CA HIS A 73 -11.58 -7.22 0.02
C HIS A 73 -10.69 -6.72 1.14
N GLY A 74 -9.40 -6.99 1.00
CA GLY A 74 -8.34 -6.37 1.80
C GLY A 74 -8.00 -4.96 1.33
N GLY A 75 -6.95 -4.36 1.88
CA GLY A 75 -6.50 -3.01 1.51
C GLY A 75 -5.18 -3.00 0.75
N GLY A 76 -5.13 -2.21 -0.31
CA GLY A 76 -3.89 -1.90 -1.02
C GLY A 76 -3.85 -0.46 -1.47
N LYS A 77 -2.69 0.01 -1.91
CA LYS A 77 -2.53 1.31 -2.54
C LYS A 77 -1.30 1.33 -3.44
N SER A 78 -1.36 2.15 -4.49
CA SER A 78 -0.20 2.52 -5.29
C SER A 78 -0.03 4.03 -5.29
N VAL A 79 1.22 4.49 -5.21
CA VAL A 79 1.63 5.89 -5.39
C VAL A 79 2.82 6.00 -6.34
#